data_AF-A0A2E3AMR1-F1
#
_entry.id   AF-A0A2E3AMR1-F1
#
_cell.length_a   1.000
_cell.length_b   1.000
_cell.length_c   1.000
_cell.angle_alpha   90.00
_cell.angle_beta   90.00
_cell.angle_gamma   90.00
#
_symmetry.space_group_name_H-M   'P 1'
#
loop_
_entity.id
_entity.type
_entity.pdbx_description
1 polymer ?
#
loop_
_entity_poly.entity_id
_entity_poly.type
_entity_poly.pdbx_seq_one_letter_code
_entity_poly.pdbx_strand_id
1 'polypeptide(L)' 'MNKQICEEECVHHWILDQPNGPTSGGICKHCGITEEFRNSMPGSGWDRSGQARKAKQAKP' A
#
# COMPACT_ATOMS: atom_id res chain seq x y z
N MET A 1 8.22 -30.51 3.24
CA MET A 1 8.21 -30.10 1.82
C MET A 1 7.84 -28.63 1.72
N ASN A 2 8.84 -27.76 1.58
CA ASN A 2 8.66 -26.33 1.28
C ASN A 2 8.39 -26.20 -0.23
N LYS A 3 7.12 -26.14 -0.59
CA LYS A 3 6.66 -25.93 -1.97
C LYS A 3 7.16 -24.57 -2.43
N GLN A 4 8.21 -24.55 -3.23
CA GLN A 4 8.70 -23.35 -3.88
C GLN A 4 7.71 -22.98 -4.98
N ILE A 5 6.96 -21.92 -4.76
CA ILE A 5 5.94 -21.43 -5.69
C ILE A 5 6.64 -20.46 -6.63
N CYS A 6 6.53 -20.69 -7.94
CA CYS A 6 7.08 -19.80 -8.95
C CYS A 6 6.40 -18.43 -8.88
N GLU A 7 7.15 -17.35 -9.09
CA GLU A 7 6.65 -15.97 -8.99
C GLU A 7 5.42 -15.72 -9.86
N GLU A 8 5.40 -16.31 -11.05
CA GLU A 8 4.34 -16.20 -12.06
C GLU A 8 2.97 -16.81 -11.66
N GLU A 9 2.94 -17.73 -10.69
CA GLU A 9 1.69 -18.34 -10.18
C GLU A 9 1.51 -18.10 -8.66
N CYS A 10 2.34 -17.22 -8.07
CA CYS A 10 2.33 -16.99 -6.64
C CYS A 10 1.19 -16.05 -6.24
N VAL A 11 0.28 -16.55 -5.41
CA VAL A 11 -0.60 -15.68 -4.63
C VAL A 11 0.22 -15.07 -3.50
N HIS A 12 0.76 -13.88 -3.77
CA HIS A 12 1.69 -13.24 -2.85
C HIS A 12 1.01 -12.85 -1.53
N HIS A 13 1.46 -13.50 -0.46
CA HIS A 13 1.12 -13.11 0.90
C HIS A 13 2.22 -12.17 1.39
N TRP A 14 1.96 -10.88 1.23
CA TRP A 14 2.90 -9.82 1.61
C TRP A 14 2.94 -9.62 3.12
N ILE A 15 4.14 -9.74 3.67
CA ILE A 15 4.45 -9.40 5.05
C ILE A 15 5.18 -8.05 5.02
N LEU A 16 4.47 -7.00 5.41
CA LEU A 16 4.98 -5.64 5.47
C LEU A 16 5.73 -5.42 6.79
N ASP A 17 6.90 -4.79 6.72
CA ASP A 17 7.62 -4.35 7.90
C ASP A 17 6.96 -3.11 8.54
N GLN A 18 7.40 -2.75 9.75
CA GLN A 18 6.98 -1.54 10.42
C GLN A 18 7.08 -0.32 9.49
N PRO A 19 6.14 0.63 9.61
CA PRO A 19 6.17 1.85 8.81
C PRO A 19 7.39 2.70 9.17
N ASN A 20 8.45 2.61 8.35
CA ASN A 20 9.69 3.37 8.52
C ASN A 20 9.73 4.59 7.56
N GLY A 21 8.62 5.35 7.54
CA GLY A 21 8.46 6.54 6.72
C GLY A 21 7.37 6.41 5.63
N PRO A 22 7.57 7.04 4.45
CA PRO A 22 6.56 7.11 3.38
C PRO A 22 6.41 5.81 2.59
N THR A 23 7.39 4.92 2.64
CA THR A 23 7.33 3.56 2.11
C THR A 23 7.72 2.55 3.19
N SER A 24 7.23 1.33 3.03
CA SER A 24 7.56 0.15 3.82
C SER A 24 8.01 -0.95 2.88
N GLY A 25 9.06 -1.67 3.25
CA GLY A 25 9.42 -2.91 2.58
C GLY A 25 8.42 -4.01 2.94
N GLY A 26 8.05 -4.83 1.95
CA GLY A 26 7.26 -6.03 2.13
C GLY A 26 7.93 -7.25 1.52
N ILE A 27 7.84 -8.40 2.17
CA ILE A 27 8.35 -9.68 1.66
C ILE A 27 7.22 -10.70 1.54
N CYS A 28 7.16 -11.40 0.42
CA CYS A 28 6.19 -12.47 0.22
C CYS A 28 6.61 -13.72 1.01
N LYS A 29 5.75 -14.20 1.91
CA LYS A 29 6.02 -15.40 2.73
C LYS A 29 6.12 -16.70 1.90
N HIS A 30 5.54 -16.71 0.70
CA HIS A 30 5.47 -17.90 -0.16
C HIS A 30 6.69 -18.06 -1.08
N CYS A 31 6.95 -17.08 -1.95
CA CYS A 31 8.09 -17.12 -2.88
C CYS A 31 9.33 -16.35 -2.40
N GLY A 32 9.22 -15.50 -1.38
CA GLY A 32 10.34 -14.72 -0.85
C GLY A 32 10.67 -13.42 -1.59
N ILE A 33 9.90 -13.04 -2.62
CA ILE A 33 10.12 -11.76 -3.33
C ILE A 33 9.89 -10.57 -2.39
N THR A 34 10.66 -9.51 -2.57
CA THR A 34 10.55 -8.25 -1.82
C THR A 34 10.06 -7.11 -2.71
N GLU A 35 9.11 -6.31 -2.23
CA GLU A 35 8.57 -5.14 -2.92
C GLU A 35 8.41 -3.96 -1.95
N GLU A 36 8.49 -2.73 -2.46
CA GLU A 36 8.23 -1.51 -1.67
C GLU A 36 6.78 -1.05 -1.79
N PHE A 37 6.14 -0.91 -0.64
CA PHE A 37 4.76 -0.45 -0.52
C PHE A 37 4.72 0.98 0.02
N ARG A 38 3.91 1.83 -0.59
CA ARG A 38 3.71 3.20 -0.09
C ARG A 38 2.81 3.18 1.13
N ASN A 39 3.29 3.76 2.22
CA ASN A 39 2.51 3.95 3.43
C ASN A 39 1.45 5.04 3.19
N SER A 40 0.44 5.11 4.06
CA SER A 40 -0.63 6.10 3.99
C SER A 40 -0.04 7.51 4.09
N MET A 41 0.07 8.21 2.95
CA MET A 41 0.54 9.59 2.95
C MET A 41 -0.57 10.54 3.41
N PRO A 42 -0.27 11.52 4.28
CA PRO A 42 -1.20 12.59 4.60
C PRO A 42 -1.51 13.39 3.31
N GLY A 43 -2.77 13.43 2.91
CA GLY A 43 -3.23 14.10 1.67
C GLY A 43 -3.44 13.17 0.46
N SER A 44 -3.16 11.87 0.58
CA SER A 44 -3.62 10.91 -0.42
C SER A 44 -5.15 10.88 -0.42
N GLY A 45 -5.78 11.08 -1.58
CA GLY A 45 -7.24 11.26 -1.74
C GLY A 45 -8.13 10.07 -1.34
N TRP A 46 -7.61 9.13 -0.55
CA TRP A 46 -8.35 8.11 0.20
C TRP A 46 -9.09 8.70 1.42
N ASP A 47 -8.61 9.82 1.99
CA ASP A 47 -9.34 10.61 3.00
C ASP A 47 -10.51 11.40 2.36
N ARG A 48 -11.39 10.71 1.64
CA ARG A 48 -12.61 11.28 1.05
C ARG A 48 -13.86 11.04 1.89
N SER A 49 -13.70 10.60 3.12
CA SER A 49 -14.78 10.51 4.11
C SER A 49 -14.81 11.77 4.97
N GLY A 50 -14.95 12.96 4.36
CA GLY A 50 -15.04 14.18 5.16
C GLY A 50 -15.27 15.50 4.42
N GLN A 51 -14.79 15.66 3.17
CA GLN A 51 -14.96 16.93 2.46
C GLN A 51 -16.18 17.00 1.53
N ALA A 52 -17.19 16.15 1.75
CA ALA A 52 -18.54 16.43 1.28
C ALA A 52 -19.18 17.52 2.17
N ARG A 53 -18.69 18.77 2.08
CA ARG A 53 -19.40 20.05 2.28
C ARG A 53 -18.37 21.17 2.46
N LYS A 54 -18.57 22.28 1.73
CA LYS A 54 -17.81 23.55 1.68
C LYS A 54 -16.65 23.50 0.68
N ALA A 55 -16.63 24.26 -0.41
CA ALA A 55 -17.34 25.47 -0.74
C ALA A 55 -17.52 25.60 -2.26
N LYS A 56 -18.79 25.68 -2.69
CA LYS A 56 -19.15 26.72 -3.68
C LYS A 56 -18.61 28.05 -3.16
N GLN A 57 -18.17 28.95 -4.04
CA GLN A 57 -17.65 30.32 -3.81
C GLN A 57 -16.10 30.33 -3.80
N ALA A 58 -15.39 31.07 -4.67
CA ALA A 58 -15.76 32.25 -5.43
C ALA A 58 -14.91 32.37 -6.71
N LYS A 59 -15.56 32.77 -7.82
CA LYS A 59 -14.96 33.56 -8.91
C LYS A 59 -14.48 34.91 -8.34
N PRO A 60 -13.48 35.57 -8.91
CA PRO A 60 -13.67 36.32 -10.16
C PRO A 60 -13.07 35.63 -11.40
#